data_AF-A0A845WXA6-F1
#
_entry.id   AF-A0A845WXA6-F1
#
_cell.length_a   1.000
_cell.length_b   1.000
_cell.length_c   1.000
_cell.angle_alpha   90.00
_cell.angle_beta   90.00
_cell.angle_gamma   90.00
#
_symmetry.space_group_name_H-M   'P 1'
#
loop_
_entity.id
_entity.type
_entity.pdbx_description
1 polymer ?
#
loop_
_entity_poly.entity_id
_entity_poly.type
_entity_poly.pdbx_seq_one_letter_code
_entity_poly.pdbx_strand_id
1 'polypeptide(L)'
;MNIDYTARLRSRLTQKNIPSFRALARQAGVTDWSVRQLRSGKADQLRGGILIQLAQTLDYSLPELLQQFSAIPVADSALPQSETHRTAIAQSEPESSDETMFQKNTLDTLESWLRQWPTVVAAIAKNPNLPASRVVPLLQPLENLLNQWDVEAIASVGEVLPYDPQWHQLLNGMAQPGEQVRVRYVGYRHQDKLLFRAQVSPQD
;
A
#
# COMPACT_ATOMS: atom_id res chain seq x y z
N MET A 1 -22.97 -7.28 16.37
CA MET A 1 -22.44 -7.94 17.59
C MET A 1 -20.95 -8.15 17.40
N ASN A 2 -20.10 -7.56 18.25
CA ASN A 2 -18.64 -7.73 18.15
C ASN A 2 -18.27 -9.03 18.85
N ILE A 3 -18.11 -10.12 18.09
CA ILE A 3 -17.80 -11.44 18.66
C ILE A 3 -16.32 -11.46 19.02
N ASP A 4 -16.00 -11.58 20.31
CA ASP A 4 -14.62 -11.63 20.79
C ASP A 4 -14.11 -13.08 20.83
N TYR A 5 -13.23 -13.43 19.91
CA TYR A 5 -12.62 -14.76 19.80
C TYR A 5 -11.33 -14.90 20.64
N THR A 6 -11.02 -13.92 21.52
CA THR A 6 -9.83 -13.92 22.38
C THR A 6 -9.68 -15.21 23.21
N ALA A 7 -10.77 -15.72 23.78
CA ALA A 7 -10.71 -16.93 24.61
C ALA A 7 -10.33 -18.18 23.80
N ARG A 8 -10.85 -18.29 22.58
CA ARG A 8 -10.60 -19.40 21.67
C ARG A 8 -9.16 -19.37 21.13
N LEU A 9 -8.65 -18.19 20.79
CA LEU A 9 -7.26 -18.02 20.36
C LEU A 9 -6.28 -18.36 21.50
N ARG A 10 -6.58 -17.98 22.76
CA ARG A 10 -5.74 -18.36 23.92
C ARG A 10 -5.63 -19.86 24.11
N SER A 11 -6.74 -20.58 23.99
CA SER A 11 -6.75 -22.05 24.14
C SER A 11 -5.81 -22.72 23.13
N ARG A 12 -5.84 -22.26 21.86
CA ARG A 12 -4.96 -22.79 20.81
C ARG A 12 -3.49 -22.42 21.01
N LEU A 13 -3.20 -21.21 21.50
CA LEU A 13 -1.83 -20.79 21.85
C LEU A 13 -1.22 -21.68 22.95
N THR A 14 -2.00 -22.01 23.98
CA THR A 14 -1.56 -22.94 25.03
C THR A 14 -1.25 -24.32 24.46
N GLN A 15 -2.06 -24.82 23.52
CA GLN A 15 -1.84 -26.11 22.85
C GLN A 15 -0.57 -26.14 21.97
N LYS A 16 -0.21 -25.00 21.36
CA LYS A 16 0.99 -24.84 20.54
C LYS A 16 2.21 -24.31 21.32
N ASN A 17 2.10 -24.20 22.64
CA ASN A 17 3.14 -23.70 23.54
C ASN A 17 3.63 -22.28 23.18
N ILE A 18 2.74 -21.43 22.62
CA ILE A 18 3.06 -20.05 22.27
C ILE A 18 2.69 -19.16 23.46
N PRO A 19 3.67 -18.48 24.11
CA PRO A 19 3.46 -17.88 25.43
C PRO A 19 2.61 -16.61 25.42
N SER A 20 2.43 -15.96 24.25
CA SER A 20 1.62 -14.74 24.15
C SER A 20 1.19 -14.43 22.72
N PHE A 21 0.18 -13.57 22.57
CA PHE A 21 -0.25 -13.05 21.25
C PHE A 21 0.87 -12.30 20.51
N ARG A 22 1.78 -11.63 21.24
CA ARG A 22 2.95 -10.98 20.63
C ARG A 22 4.00 -11.99 20.15
N ALA A 23 4.08 -13.14 20.81
CA ALA A 23 4.92 -14.25 20.35
C ALA A 23 4.33 -14.88 19.09
N LEU A 24 3.00 -15.03 19.02
CA LEU A 24 2.32 -15.44 17.79
C LEU A 24 2.61 -14.50 16.62
N ALA A 25 2.47 -13.18 16.81
CA ALA A 25 2.74 -12.18 15.78
C ALA A 25 4.18 -12.30 15.24
N ARG A 26 5.16 -12.40 16.16
CA ARG A 26 6.58 -12.57 15.80
C ARG A 26 6.86 -13.90 15.10
N GLN A 27 6.26 -15.00 15.54
CA GLN A 27 6.48 -16.32 14.96
C GLN A 27 5.84 -16.47 13.58
N ALA A 28 4.69 -15.84 13.35
CA ALA A 28 4.02 -15.80 12.06
C ALA A 28 4.59 -14.72 11.11
N GLY A 29 5.49 -13.84 11.58
CA GLY A 29 6.02 -12.75 10.76
C GLY A 29 5.00 -11.64 10.46
N VAL A 30 3.97 -11.49 11.31
CA VAL A 30 2.87 -10.54 11.12
C VAL A 30 2.83 -9.48 12.22
N THR A 31 2.05 -8.41 12.01
CA THR A 31 1.93 -7.33 13.00
C THR A 31 1.02 -7.71 14.18
N ASP A 32 1.26 -7.11 15.35
CA ASP A 32 0.37 -7.23 16.53
C ASP A 32 -1.08 -6.77 16.23
N TRP A 33 -1.23 -5.84 15.27
CA TRP A 33 -2.53 -5.40 14.78
C TRP A 33 -3.30 -6.54 14.10
N SER A 34 -2.62 -7.38 13.32
CA SER A 34 -3.22 -8.53 12.64
C SER A 34 -3.78 -9.55 13.64
N VAL A 35 -3.03 -9.84 14.71
CA VAL A 35 -3.49 -10.73 15.79
C VAL A 35 -4.67 -10.11 16.55
N ARG A 36 -4.74 -8.78 16.67
CA ARG A 36 -5.88 -8.08 17.27
C ARG A 36 -7.13 -8.17 16.40
N GLN A 37 -7.01 -8.07 15.07
CA GLN A 37 -8.14 -8.23 14.15
C GLN A 37 -8.70 -9.66 14.17
N LEU A 38 -7.82 -10.66 14.23
CA LEU A 38 -8.21 -12.07 14.38
C LEU A 38 -9.01 -12.29 15.68
N ARG A 39 -8.62 -11.62 16.77
CA ARG A 39 -9.32 -11.68 18.05
C ARG A 39 -10.69 -11.02 18.01
N SER A 40 -10.86 -9.95 17.25
CA SER A 40 -12.14 -9.26 17.09
C SER A 40 -13.06 -9.89 16.03
N GLY A 41 -12.72 -11.08 15.51
CA GLY A 41 -13.57 -11.77 14.55
C GLY A 41 -13.53 -11.22 13.13
N LYS A 42 -12.56 -10.34 12.85
CA LYS A 42 -12.38 -9.65 11.56
C LYS A 42 -11.29 -10.32 10.73
N ALA A 43 -11.28 -11.65 10.75
CA ALA A 43 -10.31 -12.44 10.00
C ALA A 43 -10.46 -12.22 8.48
N ASP A 44 -11.70 -11.96 8.02
CA ASP A 44 -12.07 -11.57 6.66
C ASP A 44 -11.42 -10.26 6.20
N GLN A 45 -11.05 -9.36 7.11
CA GLN A 45 -10.46 -8.05 6.77
C GLN A 45 -8.92 -8.10 6.70
N LEU A 46 -8.31 -9.27 6.90
CA LEU A 46 -6.86 -9.45 6.86
C LEU A 46 -6.43 -9.88 5.46
N ARG A 47 -5.33 -9.30 4.96
CA ARG A 47 -4.72 -9.70 3.68
C ARG A 47 -4.46 -11.21 3.66
N GLY A 48 -4.79 -11.88 2.57
CA GLY A 48 -4.67 -13.35 2.44
C GLY A 48 -3.29 -13.90 2.80
N GLY A 49 -2.20 -13.18 2.50
CA GLY A 49 -0.85 -13.57 2.91
C GLY A 49 -0.64 -13.62 4.43
N ILE A 50 -1.26 -12.69 5.17
CA ILE A 50 -1.24 -12.65 6.65
C ILE A 50 -2.08 -13.79 7.23
N LEU A 51 -3.21 -14.11 6.60
CA LEU A 51 -4.06 -15.23 7.00
C LEU A 51 -3.38 -16.58 6.81
N ILE A 52 -2.67 -16.77 5.70
CA ILE A 52 -1.89 -17.98 5.44
C ILE A 52 -0.76 -18.14 6.47
N GLN A 53 -0.03 -17.07 6.78
CA GLN A 53 1.03 -17.09 7.80
C GLN A 53 0.49 -17.42 9.20
N LEU A 54 -0.67 -16.85 9.57
CA LEU A 54 -1.34 -17.17 10.83
C LEU A 54 -1.88 -18.60 10.84
N ALA A 55 -2.46 -19.08 9.74
CA ALA A 55 -2.98 -20.44 9.60
C ALA A 55 -1.86 -21.48 9.73
N GLN A 56 -0.73 -21.26 9.05
CA GLN A 56 0.45 -22.12 9.14
C GLN A 56 1.03 -22.17 10.55
N THR A 57 1.08 -21.03 11.25
CA THR A 57 1.62 -20.95 12.61
C THR A 57 0.68 -21.59 13.65
N LEU A 58 -0.63 -21.50 13.43
CA LEU A 58 -1.66 -22.08 14.30
C LEU A 58 -2.04 -23.52 13.92
N ASP A 59 -1.46 -24.03 12.83
CA ASP A 59 -1.70 -25.36 12.26
C ASP A 59 -3.19 -25.57 11.98
N TYR A 60 -3.74 -24.64 11.20
CA TYR A 60 -5.07 -24.70 10.63
C TYR A 60 -4.98 -24.67 9.12
N SER A 61 -5.91 -25.35 8.44
CA SER A 61 -6.18 -25.01 7.05
C SER A 61 -6.83 -23.62 6.99
N LEU A 62 -6.63 -22.89 5.87
CA LEU A 62 -7.24 -21.57 5.70
C LEU A 62 -8.77 -21.57 5.91
N PRO A 63 -9.53 -22.59 5.44
CA PRO A 63 -10.97 -22.70 5.72
C PRO A 63 -11.29 -22.89 7.20
N GLU A 64 -10.52 -23.71 7.92
CA GLU A 64 -10.70 -23.94 9.37
C GLU A 64 -10.45 -22.66 10.17
N LEU A 65 -9.42 -21.89 9.81
CA LEU A 65 -9.12 -20.63 10.49
C LEU A 65 -10.25 -19.61 10.29
N LEU A 66 -10.80 -19.51 9.08
CA LEU A 66 -11.93 -18.62 8.80
C LEU A 66 -13.21 -19.10 9.50
N GLN A 67 -13.53 -20.38 9.47
CA GLN A 67 -14.68 -20.93 10.21
C GLN A 67 -14.58 -20.67 11.72
N GLN A 68 -13.36 -20.68 12.25
CA GLN A 68 -13.13 -20.62 13.68
C GLN A 68 -13.02 -19.19 14.24
N PHE A 69 -12.64 -18.22 13.40
CA PHE A 69 -12.36 -16.82 13.76
C PHE A 69 -13.08 -15.78 12.89
N SER A 70 -14.05 -16.18 12.06
CA SER A 70 -14.96 -15.28 11.36
C SER A 70 -16.42 -15.62 11.69
N ALA A 71 -17.34 -14.70 11.42
CA ALA A 71 -18.77 -14.88 11.67
C ALA A 71 -19.50 -15.62 10.53
N ILE A 72 -18.77 -16.24 9.58
CA ILE A 72 -19.36 -16.92 8.43
C ILE A 72 -19.83 -18.32 8.86
N PRO A 73 -21.13 -18.66 8.72
CA PRO A 73 -21.60 -20.01 9.00
C PRO A 73 -21.20 -20.93 7.85
N VAL A 74 -20.07 -21.63 7.99
CA VAL A 74 -19.77 -22.78 7.14
C VAL A 74 -20.61 -23.94 7.64
N ALA A 75 -21.69 -24.23 6.93
CA ALA A 75 -22.63 -25.29 7.28
C ALA A 75 -21.93 -26.66 7.23
N ASP A 76 -22.08 -27.42 8.31
CA ASP A 76 -21.46 -28.72 8.49
C ASP A 76 -22.26 -29.83 7.77
N SER A 77 -21.54 -30.57 6.93
CA SER A 77 -21.58 -32.04 6.78
C SER A 77 -22.81 -32.77 6.21
N ALA A 78 -22.65 -33.38 5.02
CA ALA A 78 -22.80 -34.84 4.82
C ALA A 78 -22.36 -35.28 3.40
N LEU A 79 -21.38 -36.19 3.32
CA LEU A 79 -20.92 -36.89 2.11
C LEU A 79 -22.00 -37.88 1.60
N PRO A 80 -22.04 -38.19 0.28
CA PRO A 80 -21.40 -39.45 -0.15
C PRO A 80 -20.59 -39.35 -1.45
N GLN A 81 -19.64 -40.28 -1.52
CA GLN A 81 -18.69 -40.55 -2.61
C GLN A 81 -19.39 -40.83 -3.94
N SER A 82 -18.92 -40.25 -5.06
CA SER A 82 -18.85 -40.87 -6.40
C SER A 82 -18.20 -39.92 -7.40
N GLU A 83 -17.34 -40.50 -8.24
CA GLU A 83 -16.53 -39.88 -9.28
C GLU A 83 -17.36 -39.08 -10.29
N THR A 84 -16.93 -37.86 -10.63
CA THR A 84 -16.88 -37.36 -12.03
C THR A 84 -15.96 -36.16 -12.07
N HIS A 85 -14.80 -36.33 -12.69
CA HIS A 85 -14.06 -35.24 -13.31
C HIS A 85 -15.02 -34.46 -14.23
N ARG A 86 -15.37 -33.23 -13.85
CA ARG A 86 -15.73 -32.17 -14.80
C ARG A 86 -15.62 -30.82 -14.11
N THR A 87 -14.47 -30.19 -14.35
CA THR A 87 -14.31 -28.75 -14.58
C THR A 87 -15.36 -27.86 -13.92
N ALA A 88 -15.16 -27.58 -12.64
CA ALA A 88 -15.46 -26.27 -12.10
C ALA A 88 -14.24 -25.89 -11.29
N ILE A 89 -13.24 -25.35 -11.99
CA ILE A 89 -12.30 -24.42 -11.40
C ILE A 89 -13.22 -23.27 -10.97
N ALA A 90 -13.82 -23.39 -9.79
CA ALA A 90 -14.70 -22.38 -9.24
C ALA A 90 -13.78 -21.18 -9.06
N GLN A 91 -13.95 -20.26 -10.00
CA GLN A 91 -13.21 -19.05 -10.16
C GLN A 91 -13.10 -18.45 -8.78
N SER A 92 -11.87 -18.44 -8.28
CA SER A 92 -11.48 -17.62 -7.15
C SER A 92 -12.00 -16.23 -7.46
N GLU A 93 -13.14 -15.85 -6.88
CA GLU A 93 -13.64 -14.49 -6.91
C GLU A 93 -12.51 -13.66 -6.31
N PRO A 94 -11.85 -12.84 -7.12
CA PRO A 94 -10.63 -12.21 -6.71
C PRO A 94 -11.00 -11.06 -5.76
N GLU A 95 -10.76 -11.23 -4.47
CA GLU A 95 -10.55 -10.08 -3.57
C GLU A 95 -9.37 -9.20 -4.06
N SER A 96 -8.65 -9.62 -5.10
CA SER A 96 -7.58 -8.91 -5.78
C SER A 96 -7.98 -8.25 -7.11
N SER A 97 -9.24 -8.24 -7.55
CA SER A 97 -9.59 -7.65 -8.87
C SER A 97 -9.21 -6.18 -8.95
N ASP A 98 -9.59 -5.38 -7.95
CA ASP A 98 -9.32 -3.94 -7.95
C ASP A 98 -7.82 -3.63 -7.81
N GLU A 99 -7.11 -4.36 -6.96
CA GLU A 99 -5.65 -4.23 -6.84
C GLU A 99 -4.92 -4.69 -8.11
N THR A 100 -5.37 -5.78 -8.73
CA THR A 100 -4.80 -6.31 -9.97
C THR A 100 -5.08 -5.38 -11.14
N MET A 101 -6.30 -4.83 -11.22
CA MET A 101 -6.68 -3.83 -12.23
C MET A 101 -5.91 -2.53 -12.01
N PHE A 102 -5.74 -2.08 -10.77
CA PHE A 102 -4.91 -0.92 -10.43
C PHE A 102 -3.45 -1.15 -10.84
N GLN A 103 -2.86 -2.30 -10.50
CA GLN A 103 -1.49 -2.64 -10.90
C GLN A 103 -1.35 -2.69 -12.41
N LYS A 104 -2.30 -3.32 -13.10
CA LYS A 104 -2.31 -3.41 -14.56
C LYS A 104 -2.39 -2.02 -15.20
N ASN A 105 -3.33 -1.18 -14.77
CA ASN A 105 -3.47 0.19 -15.27
C ASN A 105 -2.21 1.04 -15.02
N THR A 106 -1.57 0.85 -13.86
CA THR A 106 -0.30 1.52 -13.52
C THR A 106 0.82 1.06 -14.45
N LEU A 107 0.94 -0.25 -14.69
CA LEU A 107 1.95 -0.82 -15.59
C LEU A 107 1.73 -0.41 -17.03
N ASP A 108 0.49 -0.39 -17.50
CA ASP A 108 0.11 0.04 -18.84
C ASP A 108 0.51 1.51 -19.06
N THR A 109 0.27 2.37 -18.06
CA THR A 109 0.71 3.78 -18.11
C THR A 109 2.24 3.88 -18.13
N LEU A 110 2.94 3.10 -17.30
CA LEU A 110 4.41 3.13 -17.19
C LEU A 110 5.15 2.35 -18.28
N GLU A 111 4.48 1.65 -19.19
CA GLU A 111 5.11 0.71 -20.13
C GLU A 111 6.25 1.38 -20.93
N SER A 112 5.99 2.56 -21.48
CA SER A 112 6.98 3.31 -22.26
C SER A 112 8.21 3.66 -21.43
N TRP A 113 8.03 4.10 -20.19
CA TRP A 113 9.12 4.39 -19.27
C TRP A 113 9.91 3.12 -18.94
N LEU A 114 9.23 2.03 -18.57
CA LEU A 114 9.86 0.74 -18.25
C LEU A 114 10.71 0.20 -19.40
N ARG A 115 10.25 0.37 -20.64
CA ARG A 115 10.97 -0.07 -21.84
C ARG A 115 12.21 0.77 -22.13
N GLN A 116 12.12 2.08 -21.93
CA GLN A 116 13.16 3.02 -22.37
C GLN A 116 14.19 3.33 -21.28
N TRP A 117 13.80 3.29 -20.01
CA TRP A 117 14.65 3.66 -18.88
C TRP A 117 15.97 2.86 -18.81
N PRO A 118 16.00 1.52 -18.95
CA PRO A 118 17.26 0.77 -18.94
C PRO A 118 18.20 1.18 -20.09
N THR A 119 17.65 1.49 -21.26
CA THR A 119 18.42 1.95 -22.42
C THR A 119 19.05 3.31 -22.15
N VAL A 120 18.32 4.21 -21.49
CA VAL A 120 18.81 5.54 -21.13
C VAL A 120 19.90 5.46 -20.07
N VAL A 121 19.74 4.61 -19.06
CA VAL A 121 20.79 4.37 -18.05
C VAL A 121 22.07 3.86 -18.73
N ALA A 122 21.97 2.90 -19.64
CA ALA A 122 23.11 2.41 -20.41
C ALA A 122 23.71 3.49 -21.33
N ALA A 123 22.88 4.35 -21.92
CA ALA A 123 23.32 5.44 -22.78
C ALA A 123 24.06 6.54 -22.00
N ILE A 124 23.60 6.90 -20.80
CA ILE A 124 24.27 7.88 -19.92
C ILE A 124 25.61 7.32 -19.44
N ALA A 125 25.68 6.03 -19.08
CA ALA A 125 26.93 5.40 -18.69
C ALA A 125 27.99 5.45 -19.80
N LYS A 126 27.56 5.33 -21.07
CA LYS A 126 28.45 5.44 -22.25
C LYS A 126 28.72 6.89 -22.66
N ASN A 127 27.77 7.79 -22.43
CA ASN A 127 27.87 9.20 -22.75
C ASN A 127 27.35 10.05 -21.57
N PRO A 128 28.22 10.39 -20.61
CA PRO A 128 27.84 11.19 -19.44
C PRO A 128 27.35 12.60 -19.80
N ASN A 129 27.68 13.10 -21.00
CA ASN A 129 27.27 14.40 -21.50
C ASN A 129 25.93 14.33 -22.28
N LEU A 130 25.16 13.25 -22.14
CA LEU A 130 23.83 13.15 -22.73
C LEU A 130 22.96 14.34 -22.27
N PRO A 131 22.35 15.11 -23.19
CA PRO A 131 21.53 16.24 -22.80
C PRO A 131 20.33 15.80 -21.95
N ALA A 132 20.15 16.41 -20.78
CA ALA A 132 19.02 16.12 -19.89
C ALA A 132 17.67 16.35 -20.58
N SER A 133 17.59 17.27 -21.55
CA SER A 133 16.39 17.50 -22.37
C SER A 133 15.92 16.26 -23.14
N ARG A 134 16.79 15.25 -23.37
CA ARG A 134 16.41 13.96 -23.95
C ARG A 134 15.86 12.97 -22.92
N VAL A 135 16.15 13.20 -21.63
CA VAL A 135 15.74 12.33 -20.53
C VAL A 135 14.41 12.80 -19.93
N VAL A 136 14.21 14.11 -19.80
CA VAL A 136 13.00 14.70 -19.19
C VAL A 136 11.70 14.16 -19.79
N PRO A 137 11.51 14.06 -21.12
CA PRO A 137 10.26 13.55 -21.70
C PRO A 137 9.92 12.12 -21.30
N LEU A 138 10.90 11.33 -20.87
CA LEU A 138 10.69 9.96 -20.43
C LEU A 138 9.93 9.88 -19.11
N LEU A 139 9.87 10.96 -18.34
CA LEU A 139 9.14 11.05 -17.08
C LEU A 139 7.65 11.37 -17.28
N GLN A 140 7.20 11.67 -18.51
CA GLN A 140 5.80 11.94 -18.82
C GLN A 140 4.81 10.86 -18.33
N PRO A 141 5.10 9.54 -18.45
CA PRO A 141 4.23 8.50 -17.89
C PRO A 141 4.01 8.63 -16.37
N LEU A 142 5.03 9.07 -15.64
CA LEU A 142 4.92 9.30 -14.20
C LEU A 142 4.08 10.54 -13.90
N GLU A 143 4.29 11.63 -14.64
CA GLU A 143 3.46 12.85 -14.51
C GLU A 143 1.98 12.54 -14.79
N ASN A 144 1.70 11.73 -15.81
CA ASN A 144 0.35 11.28 -16.14
C ASN A 144 -0.29 10.49 -14.99
N LEU A 145 0.48 9.62 -14.32
CA LEU A 145 0.00 8.88 -13.15
C LEU A 145 -0.33 9.79 -11.97
N LEU A 146 0.54 10.75 -11.67
CA LEU A 146 0.30 11.73 -10.61
C LEU A 146 -0.97 12.53 -10.89
N ASN A 147 -1.17 12.97 -12.14
CA ASN A 147 -2.38 13.67 -12.55
C ASN A 147 -3.63 12.78 -12.45
N GLN A 148 -3.57 11.52 -12.88
CA GLN A 148 -4.68 10.57 -12.76
C GLN A 148 -5.08 10.29 -11.30
N TRP A 149 -4.14 10.45 -10.38
CA TRP A 149 -4.35 10.28 -8.94
C TRP A 149 -4.71 11.60 -8.24
N ASP A 150 -4.94 12.70 -8.96
CA ASP A 150 -5.17 14.03 -8.36
C ASP A 150 -4.04 14.46 -7.39
N VAL A 151 -2.80 14.09 -7.73
CA VAL A 151 -1.60 14.55 -7.03
C VAL A 151 -1.06 15.79 -7.72
N GLU A 152 -1.19 16.93 -7.03
CA GLU A 152 -0.88 18.24 -7.59
C GLU A 152 0.26 18.93 -6.85
N ALA A 153 1.04 19.68 -7.60
CA ALA A 153 2.05 20.59 -7.06
C ALA A 153 1.37 21.78 -6.37
N ILE A 154 1.84 22.14 -5.19
CA ILE A 154 1.38 23.33 -4.44
C ILE A 154 1.82 24.62 -5.14
N ALA A 155 3.00 24.60 -5.76
CA ALA A 155 3.61 25.73 -6.45
C ALA A 155 4.72 25.25 -7.40
N SER A 156 5.19 26.13 -8.28
CA SER A 156 6.27 25.85 -9.22
C SER A 156 7.65 26.19 -8.64
N VAL A 157 8.70 25.46 -9.03
CA VAL A 157 10.07 25.80 -8.63
C VAL A 157 10.43 27.20 -9.11
N GLY A 158 10.99 28.02 -8.21
CA GLY A 158 11.39 29.39 -8.51
C GLY A 158 10.24 30.40 -8.53
N GLU A 159 9.00 29.95 -8.38
CA GLU A 159 7.83 30.82 -8.22
C GLU A 159 7.98 31.68 -6.96
N VAL A 160 7.45 32.90 -7.04
CA VAL A 160 7.44 33.87 -5.94
C VAL A 160 5.99 34.10 -5.55
N LEU A 161 5.65 33.77 -4.31
CA LEU A 161 4.28 33.75 -3.82
C LEU A 161 4.22 34.21 -2.35
N PRO A 162 3.04 34.65 -1.86
CA PRO A 162 2.87 34.97 -0.46
C PRO A 162 3.03 33.74 0.43
N TYR A 163 3.82 33.86 1.48
CA TYR A 163 4.09 32.79 2.42
C TYR A 163 2.83 32.39 3.18
N ASP A 164 2.34 31.19 2.90
CA ASP A 164 1.35 30.50 3.72
C ASP A 164 1.98 29.35 4.54
N PRO A 165 2.04 29.42 5.88
CA PRO A 165 2.57 28.34 6.72
C PRO A 165 1.80 27.01 6.63
N GLN A 166 0.56 27.00 6.12
CA GLN A 166 -0.18 25.75 5.89
C GLN A 166 0.46 24.93 4.78
N TRP A 167 0.85 25.61 3.69
CA TRP A 167 1.33 25.00 2.45
C TRP A 167 2.85 25.07 2.29
N HIS A 168 3.52 25.95 3.05
CA HIS A 168 4.94 26.25 2.89
C HIS A 168 5.74 26.02 4.17
N GLN A 169 7.01 25.66 3.98
CA GLN A 169 7.99 25.49 5.03
C GLN A 169 9.24 26.33 4.69
N LEU A 170 9.61 27.25 5.56
CA LEU A 170 10.84 28.02 5.41
C LEU A 170 12.07 27.12 5.60
N LEU A 171 12.98 27.14 4.63
CA LEU A 171 14.28 26.48 4.72
C LEU A 171 15.25 27.22 5.65
N ASN A 172 15.17 28.55 5.61
CA ASN A 172 16.06 29.45 6.29
C ASN A 172 15.38 30.81 6.49
N GLY A 173 15.91 31.61 7.41
CA GLY A 173 15.39 32.94 7.71
C GLY A 173 14.01 32.92 8.37
N MET A 174 13.35 34.07 8.35
CA MET A 174 12.00 34.28 8.86
C MET A 174 11.20 34.97 7.78
N ALA A 175 9.94 34.57 7.62
CA ALA A 175 8.95 35.26 6.79
C ALA A 175 7.62 35.26 7.54
N GLN A 176 6.93 36.38 7.52
CA GLN A 176 5.58 36.50 8.06
C GLN A 176 4.56 35.97 7.06
N PRO A 177 3.41 35.42 7.52
CA PRO A 177 2.35 35.03 6.60
C PRO A 177 1.97 36.18 5.66
N GLY A 178 1.96 35.90 4.36
CA GLY A 178 1.72 36.89 3.30
C GLY A 178 2.98 37.54 2.70
N GLU A 179 4.16 37.43 3.35
CA GLU A 179 5.41 37.94 2.78
C GLU A 179 5.87 37.12 1.57
N GLN A 180 6.52 37.76 0.60
CA GLN A 180 6.93 37.09 -0.63
C GLN A 180 8.09 36.13 -0.37
N VAL A 181 7.89 34.86 -0.72
CA VAL A 181 8.89 33.80 -0.61
C VAL A 181 9.09 33.13 -1.96
N ARG A 182 10.30 32.60 -2.18
CA ARG A 182 10.64 31.85 -3.39
C ARG A 182 10.61 30.35 -3.13
N VAL A 183 9.92 29.62 -3.99
CA VAL A 183 9.87 28.15 -3.93
C VAL A 183 11.22 27.55 -4.34
N ARG A 184 11.80 26.76 -3.44
CA ARG A 184 13.05 26.00 -3.66
C ARG A 184 12.78 24.54 -3.98
N TYR A 185 11.83 23.93 -3.26
CA TYR A 185 11.35 22.58 -3.54
C TYR A 185 9.83 22.55 -3.56
N VAL A 186 9.28 21.89 -4.58
CA VAL A 186 7.83 21.75 -4.76
C VAL A 186 7.26 20.86 -3.66
N GLY A 187 6.16 21.31 -3.05
CA GLY A 187 5.32 20.49 -2.19
C GLY A 187 4.15 19.93 -2.98
N TYR A 188 3.50 18.91 -2.44
CA TYR A 188 2.39 18.24 -3.12
C TYR A 188 1.19 18.04 -2.21
N ARG A 189 0.02 18.00 -2.84
CA ARG A 189 -1.25 17.59 -2.24
C ARG A 189 -1.82 16.43 -3.03
N HIS A 190 -2.55 15.56 -2.36
CA HIS A 190 -3.38 14.53 -2.96
C HIS A 190 -4.81 14.91 -2.68
N GLN A 191 -5.55 15.31 -3.72
CA GLN A 191 -6.85 15.96 -3.56
C GLN A 191 -6.69 17.17 -2.62
N ASP A 192 -7.49 17.26 -1.55
CA ASP A 192 -7.40 18.34 -0.56
C ASP A 192 -6.41 18.05 0.59
N LYS A 193 -5.76 16.89 0.56
CA LYS A 193 -4.86 16.47 1.64
C LYS A 193 -3.42 16.82 1.30
N LEU A 194 -2.83 17.67 2.14
CA LEU A 194 -1.39 17.95 2.10
C LEU A 194 -0.58 16.66 2.25
N LEU A 195 0.29 16.36 1.29
CA LEU A 195 1.30 15.29 1.42
C LEU A 195 2.52 15.85 2.14
N PHE A 196 3.08 16.93 1.61
CA PHE A 196 4.17 17.68 2.23
C PHE A 196 4.24 19.09 1.68
N ARG A 197 4.71 20.01 2.53
CA ARG A 197 4.78 21.44 2.23
C ARG A 197 5.86 21.75 1.19
N ALA A 198 5.63 22.80 0.40
CA ALA A 198 6.69 23.31 -0.46
C ALA A 198 7.73 24.01 0.41
N GLN A 199 9.00 23.79 0.09
CA GLN A 199 10.08 24.40 0.83
C GLN A 199 10.46 25.71 0.15
N VAL A 200 10.45 26.79 0.93
CA VAL A 200 10.58 28.15 0.44
C VAL A 200 11.69 28.89 1.18
N SER A 201 12.22 29.94 0.57
CA SER A 201 13.14 30.87 1.22
C SER A 201 12.57 32.29 1.13
N PRO A 202 12.81 33.16 2.12
CA PRO A 202 12.58 34.59 1.97
C PRO A 202 13.30 35.13 0.73
N GLN A 203 12.76 36.20 0.16
CA GLN A 203 13.55 37.00 -0.78
C GLN A 203 14.62 37.75 0.01
N ASP A 204 15.88 37.62 -0.41
CA ASP A 204 17.01 38.40 0.13
C ASP A 204 16.82 39.90 -0.15
#